data_AF-A0A936FM33-F1
#
_entry.id   AF-A0A936FM33-F1
#
_cell.length_a   1.000
_cell.length_b   1.000
_cell.length_c   1.000
_cell.angle_alpha   90.00
_cell.angle_beta   90.00
_cell.angle_gamma   90.00
#
_symmetry.space_group_name_H-M   'P 1'
#
loop_
_entity.id
_entity.type
_entity.pdbx_description
1 polymer ?
#
loop_
_entity_poly.entity_id
_entity_poly.type
_entity_poly.pdbx_seq_one_letter_code
_entity_poly.pdbx_strand_id
1 'polypeptide(L)' 'MFKIEVADDHDRWTDIRGSDGALLVFDDEDVARAKLAELYPVLVQMEKYGDPRRTRVIRILGDDEDDWPARQPAP' A
#
# COMPACT_ATOMS: atom_id res chain seq x y z
N MET A 1 -8.28 8.28 3.65
CA MET A 1 -7.84 7.02 4.29
C MET A 1 -6.80 6.34 3.42
N PHE A 2 -5.80 5.71 4.05
CA PHE A 2 -4.66 5.07 3.39
C PHE A 2 -4.42 3.69 4.00
N LYS A 3 -4.03 2.73 3.18
CA LYS A 3 -3.57 1.41 3.62
C LYS A 3 -2.17 1.16 3.09
N ILE A 4 -1.51 0.16 3.66
CA ILE A 4 -0.18 -0.26 3.22
C ILE A 4 -0.24 -1.70 2.71
N GLU A 5 0.51 -1.97 1.64
CA GLU A 5 0.59 -3.28 1.01
C GLU A 5 2.06 -3.65 0.77
N VAL A 6 2.35 -4.95 0.88
CA VAL A 6 3.66 -5.53 0.57
C VAL A 6 3.52 -6.56 -0.55
N ALA A 7 4.46 -6.57 -1.49
CA ALA A 7 4.55 -7.59 -2.51
C ALA A 7 5.40 -8.77 -2.03
N ASP A 8 4.95 -10.00 -2.31
CA ASP A 8 5.76 -11.21 -2.20
C ASP A 8 6.70 -11.35 -3.42
N ASP A 9 7.58 -12.37 -3.40
CA ASP A 9 8.53 -12.67 -4.47
C ASP A 9 7.85 -13.00 -5.82
N HIS A 10 6.56 -13.37 -5.81
CA HIS A 10 5.74 -13.58 -7.02
C HIS A 10 4.94 -12.34 -7.44
N ASP A 11 5.32 -11.15 -6.97
CA ASP A 11 4.64 -9.87 -7.26
C ASP A 11 3.18 -9.81 -6.74
N ARG A 12 2.84 -10.64 -5.76
CA ARG A 12 1.51 -10.67 -5.14
C ARG A 12 1.43 -9.66 -4.00
N TRP A 13 0.61 -8.64 -4.18
CA TRP A 13 0.38 -7.59 -3.19
C TRP A 13 -0.60 -8.05 -2.11
N THR A 14 -0.19 -7.92 -0.86
CA THR A 14 -1.00 -8.29 0.31
C THR A 14 -1.13 -7.09 1.25
N ASP A 15 -2.37 -6.84 1.67
CA ASP A 15 -2.70 -5.87 2.70
C ASP A 15 -2.06 -6.20 4.05
N ILE A 16 -1.46 -5.20 4.68
CA ILE A 16 -0.95 -5.36 6.04
C ILE A 16 -2.10 -5.22 7.04
N ARG A 17 -2.13 -6.16 7.98
CA ARG A 17 -3.11 -6.20 9.07
C ARG A 17 -2.42 -5.91 10.40
N GLY A 18 -3.13 -5.25 11.30
CA GLY A 18 -2.68 -5.01 12.67
C GLY A 18 -2.69 -6.31 13.49
N SER A 19 -2.22 -6.23 14.73
CA SER A 19 -2.16 -7.38 15.65
C SER A 19 -3.53 -8.00 15.95
N ASP A 20 -4.61 -7.24 15.75
CA ASP A 20 -6.00 -7.68 15.89
C ASP A 20 -6.52 -8.45 14.65
N GLY A 21 -5.74 -8.50 13.57
CA GLY A 21 -6.18 -9.07 12.29
C GLY A 21 -7.00 -8.12 11.42
N ALA A 22 -7.35 -6.93 11.91
CA ALA A 22 -8.00 -5.88 11.13
C ALA A 22 -7.03 -5.25 10.10
N LEU A 23 -7.57 -4.74 8.98
CA LEU A 23 -6.80 -3.98 7.99
C LEU A 23 -6.15 -2.76 8.64
N LEU A 24 -4.87 -2.56 8.41
CA LEU A 24 -4.15 -1.42 8.96
C LEU A 24 -4.40 -0.20 8.07
N VAL A 25 -5.28 0.70 8.54
CA VAL A 25 -5.71 1.91 7.84
C VAL A 25 -5.29 3.15 8.62
N PHE A 26 -4.88 4.19 7.90
CA PHE A 26 -4.43 5.48 8.41
C PHE A 26 -5.27 6.60 7.78
N ASP A 27 -5.40 7.72 8.49
CA ASP A 27 -6.08 8.89 7.93
C ASP A 27 -5.15 9.72 7.03
N ASP A 28 -3.85 9.70 7.35
CA ASP A 28 -2.80 10.49 6.72
C ASP A 28 -1.77 9.62 5.97
N GLU A 29 -1.31 10.08 4.80
CA GLU A 29 -0.35 9.33 3.98
C GLU A 29 1.03 9.27 4.64
N ASP A 30 1.49 10.37 5.26
CA ASP A 30 2.81 10.43 5.90
C ASP A 30 2.86 9.48 7.10
N VAL A 31 1.78 9.40 7.87
CA VAL A 31 1.63 8.40 8.94
C VAL A 31 1.69 6.98 8.39
N ALA A 32 1.01 6.70 7.27
CA ALA A 32 1.06 5.38 6.62
C ALA A 32 2.48 5.05 6.10
N ARG A 33 3.18 6.02 5.51
CA ARG A 33 4.57 5.90 5.04
C ARG A 33 5.53 5.66 6.20
N ALA A 34 5.40 6.40 7.29
CA ALA A 34 6.20 6.22 8.50
C ALA A 34 5.99 4.81 9.05
N LYS A 35 4.73 4.34 9.13
CA LYS A 35 4.43 2.99 9.62
C LYS A 35 4.99 1.90 8.71
N LEU A 36 4.94 2.11 7.39
CA LEU A 36 5.54 1.21 6.41
C LEU A 36 7.06 1.10 6.60
N ALA A 37 7.74 2.22 6.87
CA ALA A 37 9.18 2.25 7.17
C ALA A 37 9.52 1.59 8.52
N GLU A 38 8.64 1.67 9.52
CA GLU A 38 8.83 0.93 10.79
C GLU A 38 8.70 -0.59 10.61
N LEU A 39 7.73 -1.04 9.81
CA LEU A 39 7.44 -2.47 9.62
C LEU A 39 8.39 -3.13 8.62
N TYR A 40 8.81 -2.40 7.58
CA TYR A 40 9.63 -2.91 6.49
C TYR A 40 10.83 -1.99 6.19
N PRO A 41 11.69 -1.69 7.18
CA PRO A 41 12.76 -0.69 7.04
C PRO A 41 13.73 -1.03 5.91
N VAL A 42 14.03 -2.32 5.72
CA VAL A 42 14.92 -2.79 4.66
C VAL A 42 14.29 -2.58 3.29
N LEU A 43 13.03 -3.00 3.08
CA LEU A 43 12.37 -2.89 1.77
C LEU A 43 12.20 -1.42 1.36
N VAL A 44 11.79 -0.56 2.30
CA VAL A 44 11.66 0.88 2.05
C VAL A 44 13.01 1.53 1.74
N GLN A 45 14.09 1.07 2.36
CA GLN A 45 15.44 1.54 2.03
C GLN A 45 15.89 1.05 0.64
N MET A 46 15.54 -0.17 0.25
CA MET A 46 15.89 -0.76 -1.05
C MET A 46 15.20 -0.06 -2.23
N GLU A 47 14.03 0.56 -2.03
CA GLU A 47 13.40 1.42 -3.06
C GLU A 47 14.32 2.56 -3.54
N LYS A 48 15.24 3.04 -2.70
CA LYS A 48 16.21 4.10 -3.08
C LYS A 48 17.29 3.60 -4.03
N TYR A 49 17.49 2.29 -4.12
CA TYR A 49 18.53 1.65 -4.93
C TYR A 49 18.00 1.07 -6.24
N GLY A 50 16.73 1.34 -6.59
CA GLY A 50 16.12 0.90 -7.85
C GLY A 50 15.59 -0.53 -7.84
N ASP A 51 15.47 -1.15 -6.65
CA ASP A 51 14.77 -2.43 -6.48
C ASP A 51 13.29 -2.26 -6.86
N PRO A 52 12.63 -3.25 -7.48
CA PRO A 52 11.20 -3.19 -7.72
C PRO A 52 10.48 -2.89 -6.40
N ARG A 53 9.63 -1.87 -6.38
CA ARG A 53 8.94 -1.44 -5.16
C ARG A 53 8.16 -2.62 -4.57
N ARG A 54 8.67 -3.21 -3.49
CA ARG A 54 8.01 -4.30 -2.75
C ARG A 54 7.08 -3.79 -1.66
N THR A 55 7.02 -2.49 -1.46
CA THR A 55 6.19 -1.82 -0.45
C THR A 55 5.47 -0.63 -1.08
N ARG A 56 4.19 -0.41 -0.73
CA ARG A 56 3.44 0.76 -1.20
C ARG A 56 2.39 1.22 -0.20
N VAL A 57 2.06 2.51 -0.29
CA VAL A 57 0.91 3.13 0.37
C VAL A 57 -0.16 3.39 -0.68
N ILE A 58 -1.39 2.97 -0.42
CA ILE A 58 -2.54 3.13 -1.31
C ILE A 58 -3.58 4.00 -0.61
N ARG A 59 -4.07 5.03 -1.30
CA ARG A 59 -5.24 5.79 -0.87
C ARG A 59 -6.49 4.94 -1.06
N ILE A 60 -7.26 4.75 0.00
CA ILE A 60 -8.62 4.18 -0.06
C ILE A 60 -9.55 5.33 -0.43
N LEU A 61 -10.15 5.24 -1.61
CA LEU A 61 -11.27 6.10 -1.99
C LEU A 61 -12.51 5.57 -1.27
N GLY A 62 -13.10 6.39 -0.40
CA GLY A 62 -14.47 6.18 0.06
C GLY A 62 -15.43 6.67 -1.03
N ASP A 63 -16.67 6.20 -0.98
CA ASP A 63 -17.80 6.38 -1.93
C ASP A 63 -18.06 7.80 -2.50
N ASP A 64 -17.32 8.83 -2.10
CA ASP A 64 -17.53 10.24 -2.47
C ASP A 64 -16.55 10.77 -3.56
N GLU A 65 -15.48 10.04 -3.91
CA GLU A 65 -14.46 10.52 -4.87
C GLU A 65 -13.99 9.46 -5.88
N ASP A 66 -14.89 8.59 -6.35
CA ASP A 66 -14.59 7.59 -7.40
C ASP A 66 -14.81 8.18 -8.82
N ASP A 67 -13.99 9.16 -9.21
CA ASP A 67 -13.87 9.63 -10.60
C ASP A 67 -12.49 9.26 -11.15
N TRP A 68 -12.29 7.97 -11.44
CA TRP A 68 -11.21 7.54 -12.34
C TRP A 68 -11.68 6.33 -13.14
N PRO A 69 -11.58 6.33 -14.49
CA PRO A 69 -12.32 5.38 -15.30
C PRO A 69 -11.88 3.94 -15.02
N ALA A 70 -12.84 3.13 -14.58
CA ALA A 70 -12.74 1.68 -14.57
C ALA A 70 -12.17 1.22 -15.91
N ARG A 71 -11.05 0.49 -15.88
CA ARG A 71 -10.49 -0.14 -17.09
C ARG A 71 -11.61 -0.94 -17.73
N GLN A 72 -12.09 -0.49 -18.89
CA GLN A 72 -13.03 -1.27 -19.69
C GLN A 72 -12.37 -2.62 -19.99
N PRO A 73 -13.04 -3.77 -19.72
CA PRO A 73 -12.58 -5.01 -20.31
C PRO A 73 -12.62 -4.86 -21.83
N ALA A 74 -11.51 -5.18 -22.49
CA ALA A 74 -11.36 -5.16 -23.94
C ALA A 74 -12.43 -6.06 -24.61
N PRO A 75 -12.84 -5.74 -25.86
CA PRO A 75 -13.97 -6.37 -26.55
C PRO A 75 -13.78 -7.87 -26.82
#